data_AF-I0X6M8-F1
#
_entry.id   AF-I0X6M8-F1
#
_cell.length_a   1.000
_cell.length_b   1.000
_cell.length_c   1.000
_cell.angle_alpha   90.00
_cell.angle_beta   90.00
_cell.angle_gamma   90.00
#
_symmetry.space_group_name_H-M   'P 1'
#
loop_
_entity.id
_entity.type
_entity.pdbx_description
1 polymer ?
#
loop_
_entity_poly.entity_id
_entity_poly.type
_entity_poly.pdbx_seq_one_letter_code
_entity_poly.pdbx_strand_id
1 'polypeptide(L)' 'MNEALLIQIMKDINNENIRFGSCEVKFTFHDGKIVFYEITVCKRRNVSISRNLKKENNYGNER' A
#
# COMPACT_ATOMS: atom_id res chain seq x y z
N MET A 1 25.42 5.55 6.40
CA MET A 1 24.23 6.09 5.72
C MET A 1 24.07 7.54 6.12
N ASN A 2 23.83 8.46 5.19
CA ASN A 2 23.72 9.90 5.48
C ASN A 2 22.34 10.22 6.09
N GLU A 3 22.28 11.08 7.10
CA GLU A 3 21.04 11.54 7.74
C GLU A 3 20.07 12.18 6.75
N ALA A 4 20.58 13.00 5.83
CA ALA A 4 19.76 13.64 4.81
C ALA A 4 19.03 12.63 3.91
N LEU A 5 19.70 11.52 3.56
CA LEU A 5 19.13 10.45 2.76
C LEU A 5 18.05 9.69 3.53
N LEU A 6 18.28 9.44 4.82
CA LEU A 6 17.28 8.80 5.68
C LEU A 6 16.01 9.66 5.80
N ILE A 7 16.16 10.98 5.98
CA ILE A 7 15.04 11.92 6.02
C ILE A 7 14.27 11.90 4.69
N GLN A 8 14.97 11.86 3.56
CA GLN A 8 14.34 11.79 2.25
C GLN A 8 13.54 10.50 2.06
N ILE A 9 14.12 9.35 2.40
CA ILE A 9 13.42 8.05 2.34
C ILE A 9 12.18 8.06 3.24
N MET A 10 12.27 8.62 4.45
CA MET A 10 11.13 8.73 5.35
C MET A 10 10.01 9.61 4.75
N LYS A 11 10.36 10.71 4.06
CA LYS A 11 9.37 11.53 3.36
C LYS A 11 8.70 10.75 2.23
N ASP A 12 9.47 10.01 1.45
CA ASP A 12 8.93 9.21 0.34
C ASP A 12 8.00 8.11 0.83
N ILE A 13 8.36 7.40 1.92
CA ILE A 13 7.49 6.40 2.56
C ILE A 13 6.20 7.03 3.08
N ASN A 14 6.27 8.21 3.69
CA ASN A 14 5.09 8.91 4.20
C ASN A 14 4.15 9.36 3.07
N ASN A 15 4.71 9.80 1.94
CA ASN A 15 3.95 10.18 0.76
C ASN A 15 3.14 9.01 0.17
N GLU A 16 3.59 7.77 0.36
CA GLU A 16 2.87 6.57 -0.07
C GLU A 16 1.60 6.28 0.74
N ASN A 17 1.41 6.93 1.90
CA ASN A 17 0.21 6.83 2.73
C ASN A 17 -0.22 5.37 3.02
N ILE A 18 0.75 4.56 3.45
CA ILE A 18 0.57 3.13 3.70
C ILE A 18 -0.15 2.94 5.03
N ARG A 19 -1.47 2.71 4.98
CA ARG A 19 -2.28 2.48 6.20
C ARG A 19 -2.27 1.03 6.67
N PHE A 20 -2.29 0.08 5.73
CA PHE A 20 -2.24 -1.36 5.99
C PHE A 20 -1.37 -2.01 4.92
N GLY A 21 -0.21 -2.53 5.30
CA GLY A 21 0.75 -3.04 4.32
C GLY A 21 2.17 -3.15 4.84
N SER A 22 3.10 -3.36 3.92
CA SER A 22 4.54 -3.31 4.15
C SER A 22 5.22 -2.38 3.15
N CYS A 23 6.37 -1.85 3.56
CA CYS A 23 7.27 -1.06 2.74
C CYS A 23 8.65 -1.68 2.83
N GLU A 24 9.29 -1.91 1.69
CA GLU A 24 10.66 -2.40 1.60
C GLU A 24 11.51 -1.33 0.92
N VAL A 25 12.67 -1.04 1.51
CA VAL A 25 13.66 -0.14 0.91
C VAL A 25 14.90 -0.95 0.56
N LYS A 26 15.24 -0.99 -0.72
CA LYS A 26 16.43 -1.68 -1.22
C LYS A 26 17.48 -0.65 -1.61
N PHE A 27 18.70 -0.83 -1.13
CA PHE A 27 19.83 0.03 -1.46
C PHE A 27 20.77 -0.67 -2.44
N THR A 28 21.20 0.05 -3.47
CA THR A 28 22.28 -0.38 -4.36
C THR A 28 23.54 0.40 -4.02
N PHE A 29 24.63 -0.33 -3.79
CA PHE A 29 25.93 0.23 -3.46
C PHE A 29 26.93 0.00 -4.59
N HIS A 30 27.76 1.01 -4.87
CA HIS A 30 28.98 0.87 -5.65
C HIS A 30 30.15 1.41 -4.81
N ASP A 31 31.22 0.63 -4.71
CA ASP A 31 32.43 0.98 -3.94
C ASP A 31 32.14 1.42 -2.48
N GLY A 32 31.20 0.74 -1.83
CA GLY A 32 30.78 1.03 -0.45
C GLY A 32 29.93 2.29 -0.28
N LYS A 33 29.59 2.99 -1.36
CA LYS A 33 28.71 4.17 -1.37
C LYS A 33 27.35 3.82 -1.95
N ILE A 34 26.29 4.38 -1.37
CA ILE A 34 24.93 4.25 -1.91
C ILE A 34 24.86 5.05 -3.22
N VAL A 35 24.43 4.41 -4.31
CA VAL A 35 24.23 5.07 -5.61
C VAL A 35 22.75 5.38 -5.82
N PHE A 36 21.87 4.43 -5.53
CA PHE A 36 20.43 4.63 -5.58
C PHE A 36 19.71 3.69 -4.60
N TYR A 37 18.42 3.98 -4.36
CA TYR A 37 17.52 3.11 -3.61
C TYR A 37 16.20 2.94 -4.37
N GLU A 38 15.53 1.84 -4.08
CA GLU A 38 14.19 1.51 -4.58
C GLU A 38 13.25 1.36 -3.38
N ILE A 39 12.03 1.88 -3.51
CA ILE A 39 10.96 1.67 -2.52
C ILE A 39 9.89 0.79 -3.14
N THR A 40 9.65 -0.37 -2.53
CA THR A 40 8.57 -1.27 -2.92
C THR A 40 7.48 -1.23 -1.85
N VAL A 41 6.26 -0.96 -2.27
CA VAL A 41 5.12 -0.81 -1.36
C VAL A 41 4.05 -1.87 -1.65
N CYS A 42 3.68 -2.62 -0.62
CA CYS A 42 2.61 -3.61 -0.68
C CYS A 42 1.42 -3.15 0.17
N LYS A 43 0.40 -2.54 -0.45
CA LYS A 43 -0.81 -2.06 0.24
C LYS A 43 -1.87 -3.15 0.27
N ARG A 44 -2.42 -3.45 1.45
CA ARG A 44 -3.60 -4.30 1.62
C ARG A 44 -4.86 -3.46 1.57
N ARG A 45 -5.75 -3.78 0.63
CA ARG A 45 -7.11 -3.22 0.61
C ARG A 45 -8.05 -4.24 1.22
N ASN A 46 -8.63 -3.92 2.37
CA ASN A 46 -9.72 -4.71 2.90
C ASN A 46 -10.92 -4.54 1.95
N VAL A 47 -11.24 -5.60 1.21
CA VAL A 47 -12.54 -5.74 0.56
C VAL A 47 -13.50 -6.07 1.69
N SER A 48 -14.12 -5.05 2.27
CA SER A 48 -15.32 -5.28 3.06
C SER A 48 -16.31 -5.96 2.12
N ILE A 49 -16.67 -7.21 2.41
CA ILE A 49 -17.87 -7.82 1.85
C ILE A 49 -19.02 -6.99 2.42
N SER A 50 -19.35 -5.91 1.75
CA SER A 50 -20.65 -5.29 1.92
C SER A 50 -21.63 -6.37 1.49
N ARG A 51 -22.17 -7.09 2.48
CA ARG A 51 -23.37 -7.92 2.31
C ARG A 51 -24.53 -6.97 2.03
N ASN A 52 -24.52 -6.33 0.86
CA ASN A 52 -25.74 -6.01 0.17
C ASN A 52 -26.23 -7.33 -0.42
N LEU A 53 -26.68 -8.23 0.46
CA LEU A 53 -27.68 -9.22 0.12
C LEU A 53 -28.89 -8.38 -0.29
N LYS A 54 -28.96 -8.03 -1.58
CA LYS A 54 -30.21 -7.60 -2.20
C LYS A 54 -31.19 -8.73 -1.86
N LYS A 55 -32.14 -8.46 -0.97
CA LYS A 55 -33.35 -9.28 -0.89
C LYS A 55 -33.93 -9.25 -2.30
N GLU A 56 -33.86 -10.36 -2.99
CA GLU A 56 -34.69 -10.60 -4.17
C GLU A 56 -36.13 -10.49 -3.68
N ASN A 57 -36.76 -9.35 -3.96
CA ASN A 57 -38.21 -9.27 -3.94
C ASN A 57 -38.68 -10.12 -5.12
N ASN A 58 -38.97 -11.39 -4.85
CA ASN A 58 -39.68 -12.21 -5.82
C ASN A 58 -41.06 -11.61 -6.05
N TYR A 59 -41.29 -11.17 -7.28
CA TYR A 59 -42.62 -10.97 -7.84
C TYR A 59 -43.39 -12.28 -7.70
N GLY A 60 -44.53 -12.24 -7.01
CA GLY A 60 -45.50 -13.32 -6.90
C GLY A 60 -46.89 -12.72 -6.90
N ASN A 61 -47.33 -12.28 -8.08
CA ASN A 61 -48.66 -11.80 -8.36
C ASN A 61 -49.51 -13.00 -8.78
N GLU A 62 -50.32 -13.58 -7.89
CA GLU A 62 -51.42 -14.46 -8.29
C GLU A 62 -52.65 -14.19 -7.41
N ARG A 63 -53.65 -13.59 -8.10
CA ARG A 63 -55.11 -13.53 -7.90
C ARG A 63 -55.73 -14.19 -6.66
#